data_AF-A0AAU8H999-F1
#
_entry.id   AF-A0AAU8H999-F1
#
_cell.length_a   1.000
_cell.length_b   1.000
_cell.length_c   1.000
_cell.angle_alpha   90.00
_cell.angle_beta   90.00
_cell.angle_gamma   90.00
#
_symmetry.space_group_name_H-M   'P 1'
#
loop_
_entity.id
_entity.type
_entity.pdbx_description
1 polymer ?
#
loop_
_entity_poly.entity_id
_entity_poly.type
_entity_poly.pdbx_seq_one_letter_code
_entity_poly.pdbx_strand_id
1 'polypeptide(L)'
;MPGRPGDAASDRAVRRPDRIRLGAGLAGVAALVVVGGWAGLLVGALVAVAADRLLRRLTPRAVRDRRLREVADLPLAADLLAAALRAGAPVDRSVLAVAEALGGPLAERLARVGRTLLLGGGPEEAWSHLRPVAGADPLVAAALRSTSSGAALAGALTRLADELRAERSTAAEAAARRAGVLIVLPLGLCFLPAFILAGLVPVIVAVLGDLL
;
A
#
# COMPACT_ATOMS: atom_id res chain seq x y z
N MET A 1 19.79 -10.45 -37.19
CA MET A 1 19.55 -9.07 -36.72
C MET A 1 18.39 -8.45 -37.48
N PRO A 2 17.15 -8.57 -36.97
CA PRO A 2 16.13 -7.55 -37.18
C PRO A 2 15.46 -7.12 -35.85
N GLY A 3 15.12 -5.84 -35.77
CA GLY A 3 14.61 -5.16 -34.57
C GLY A 3 13.24 -5.66 -34.11
N ARG A 4 13.08 -5.76 -32.78
CA ARG A 4 11.84 -6.16 -32.12
C ARG A 4 10.84 -4.98 -32.09
N PRO A 5 9.60 -5.15 -32.59
CA PRO A 5 8.54 -4.12 -32.52
C PRO A 5 7.87 -4.00 -31.13
N GLY A 6 8.54 -4.40 -30.04
CA GLY A 6 7.98 -4.45 -28.68
C GLY A 6 8.28 -3.22 -27.81
N ASP A 7 9.30 -2.42 -28.16
CA ASP A 7 9.80 -1.37 -27.26
C ASP A 7 9.01 -0.04 -27.36
N ALA A 8 8.14 0.11 -28.36
CA ALA A 8 7.35 1.33 -28.55
C ALA A 8 6.01 1.37 -27.76
N ALA A 9 5.62 0.25 -27.13
CA ALA A 9 4.36 0.14 -26.39
C ALA A 9 4.52 0.30 -24.87
N SER A 10 5.68 -0.06 -24.30
CA SER A 10 5.92 0.01 -22.84
C SER A 10 6.29 1.42 -22.36
N ASP A 11 6.80 2.30 -23.24
CA ASP A 11 7.23 3.65 -22.88
C ASP A 11 6.06 4.67 -22.73
N ARG A 12 4.82 4.26 -23.04
CA ARG A 12 3.63 5.15 -22.94
C ARG A 12 3.01 5.19 -21.55
N ALA A 13 3.25 4.18 -20.70
CA ALA A 13 2.59 4.07 -19.41
C ALA A 13 3.25 4.88 -18.28
N VAL A 14 4.54 5.23 -18.43
CA VAL A 14 5.34 5.90 -17.38
C VAL A 14 5.32 7.44 -17.52
N ARG A 15 4.91 7.99 -18.67
CA ARG A 15 4.84 9.44 -18.95
C ARG A 15 3.56 10.16 -18.48
N ARG A 16 2.73 9.53 -17.64
CA ARG A 16 1.51 10.19 -17.10
C ARG A 16 1.70 11.24 -15.98
N PRO A 17 2.81 11.34 -15.20
CA PRO A 17 2.88 12.32 -14.12
C PRO A 17 3.22 13.75 -14.57
N ASP A 18 3.78 13.93 -15.77
CA ASP A 18 4.17 15.27 -16.25
C ASP A 18 2.98 16.14 -16.67
N ARG A 19 1.91 15.55 -17.22
CA ARG A 19 0.75 16.31 -17.69
C ARG A 19 -0.01 17.01 -16.55
N ILE A 20 0.01 16.42 -15.35
CA ILE A 20 -0.63 16.99 -14.15
C ILE A 20 0.24 18.12 -13.56
N ARG A 21 1.57 17.99 -13.63
CA ARG A 21 2.51 19.06 -13.25
C ARG A 21 2.46 20.24 -14.22
N LEU A 22 2.33 19.97 -15.52
CA LEU A 22 2.14 20.97 -16.56
C LEU A 22 0.79 21.69 -16.41
N GLY A 23 -0.28 20.97 -16.05
CA GLY A 23 -1.60 21.56 -15.77
C GLY A 23 -1.60 22.46 -14.52
N ALA A 24 -0.92 22.05 -13.45
CA ALA A 24 -0.75 22.88 -12.26
C ALA A 24 0.11 24.13 -12.52
N GLY A 25 1.14 24.00 -13.36
CA GLY A 25 1.97 25.12 -13.83
C GLY A 25 1.17 26.13 -14.66
N LEU A 26 0.35 25.66 -15.61
CA LEU A 26 -0.51 26.51 -16.43
C LEU A 26 -1.60 27.22 -15.61
N ALA A 27 -2.21 26.54 -14.64
CA ALA A 27 -3.19 27.16 -13.74
C ALA A 27 -2.56 28.24 -12.83
N GLY A 28 -1.33 28.02 -12.35
CA GLY A 28 -0.58 29.01 -11.58
C GLY A 28 -0.19 30.24 -12.40
N VAL A 29 0.22 30.04 -13.67
CA VAL A 29 0.52 31.14 -14.61
C VAL A 29 -0.75 31.90 -15.01
N ALA A 30 -1.87 31.21 -15.25
CA ALA A 30 -3.14 31.85 -15.54
C ALA A 30 -3.66 32.71 -14.37
N ALA A 31 -3.50 32.24 -13.12
CA ALA A 31 -3.84 33.03 -11.93
C ALA A 31 -2.94 34.26 -11.75
N LEU A 32 -1.66 34.16 -12.13
CA LEU A 32 -0.70 35.28 -12.13
C LEU A 32 -1.10 36.39 -13.11
N VAL A 33 -1.62 36.01 -14.29
CA VAL A 33 -2.01 36.93 -15.37
C VAL A 33 -3.35 37.61 -15.09
N VAL A 34 -4.29 36.95 -14.41
CA VAL A 34 -5.66 37.46 -14.21
C VAL A 34 -5.79 38.43 -13.03
N VAL A 35 -4.98 38.30 -11.97
CA VAL A 35 -5.17 39.10 -10.74
C VAL A 35 -4.37 40.41 -10.73
N GLY A 36 -3.18 40.45 -11.34
CA GLY A 36 -2.32 41.64 -11.34
C GLY A 36 -1.76 42.01 -9.96
N GLY A 37 -0.50 42.45 -9.92
CA GLY A 37 0.17 42.90 -8.68
C GLY A 37 0.74 41.77 -7.80
N TRP A 38 1.37 42.18 -6.70
CA TRP A 38 2.14 41.31 -5.79
C TRP A 38 1.29 40.24 -5.11
N ALA A 39 0.00 40.49 -4.88
CA ALA A 39 -0.93 39.52 -4.32
C ALA A 39 -1.16 38.30 -5.22
N GLY A 40 -1.18 38.48 -6.55
CA GLY A 40 -1.29 37.38 -7.51
C GLY A 40 -0.05 36.48 -7.50
N LEU A 41 1.13 37.06 -7.26
CA LEU A 41 2.40 36.34 -7.15
C LEU A 41 2.46 35.48 -5.88
N LEU A 42 1.93 36.00 -4.77
CA LEU A 42 1.82 35.24 -3.51
C LEU A 42 0.81 34.10 -3.60
N VAL A 43 -0.37 34.34 -4.18
CA VAL A 43 -1.40 33.29 -4.33
C VAL A 43 -0.96 32.22 -5.33
N GLY A 44 -0.37 32.61 -6.46
CA GLY A 44 0.19 31.68 -7.45
C GLY A 44 1.32 30.82 -6.89
N ALA A 45 2.24 31.41 -6.12
CA ALA A 45 3.30 30.67 -5.44
C ALA A 45 2.74 29.72 -4.37
N LEU A 46 1.73 30.15 -3.60
CA LEU A 46 1.08 29.31 -2.59
C LEU A 46 0.38 28.10 -3.23
N VAL A 47 -0.36 28.31 -4.33
CA VAL A 47 -1.05 27.24 -5.07
C VAL A 47 -0.04 26.30 -5.72
N ALA A 48 1.04 26.82 -6.31
CA ALA A 48 2.09 25.99 -6.91
C ALA A 48 2.82 25.14 -5.85
N VAL A 49 3.17 25.72 -4.70
CA VAL A 49 3.79 24.99 -3.59
C VAL A 49 2.83 24.00 -2.95
N ALA A 50 1.55 24.35 -2.81
CA ALA A 50 0.52 23.45 -2.30
C ALA A 50 0.27 22.28 -3.26
N ALA A 51 0.16 22.55 -4.56
CA ALA A 51 0.00 21.53 -5.59
C ALA A 51 1.22 20.62 -5.68
N ASP A 52 2.43 21.18 -5.65
CA ASP A 52 3.68 20.42 -5.67
C ASP A 52 3.85 19.58 -4.39
N ARG A 53 3.55 20.12 -3.21
CA ARG A 53 3.54 19.34 -1.96
C ARG A 53 2.46 18.27 -1.97
N LEU A 54 1.28 18.54 -2.51
CA LEU A 54 0.19 17.57 -2.57
C LEU A 54 0.54 16.44 -3.56
N LEU A 55 1.10 16.76 -4.73
CA LEU A 55 1.62 15.80 -5.70
C LEU A 55 2.76 14.97 -5.11
N ARG A 56 3.74 15.62 -4.46
CA ARG A 56 4.83 14.92 -3.75
C ARG A 56 4.34 14.11 -2.55
N ARG A 57 3.14 14.34 -2.02
CA ARG A 57 2.50 13.46 -1.03
C ARG A 57 1.70 12.33 -1.68
N LEU A 58 1.19 12.52 -2.90
CA LEU A 58 0.49 11.49 -3.68
C LEU A 58 1.46 10.51 -4.37
N THR A 59 2.66 10.94 -4.80
CA THR A 59 3.68 10.04 -5.36
C THR A 59 4.15 8.95 -4.37
N PRO A 60 4.37 9.24 -3.07
CA PRO A 60 4.57 8.23 -2.03
C PRO A 60 3.39 7.28 -1.87
N ARG A 61 2.15 7.74 -2.12
CA ARG A 61 0.96 6.89 -2.02
C ARG A 61 0.97 5.82 -3.10
N ALA A 62 1.35 6.11 -4.34
CA ALA A 62 1.42 5.08 -5.38
C ALA A 62 2.40 3.94 -5.04
N VAL A 63 3.58 4.25 -4.48
CA VAL A 63 4.55 3.25 -4.02
C VAL A 63 4.04 2.50 -2.78
N ARG A 64 3.39 3.21 -1.86
CA ARG A 64 2.77 2.63 -0.67
C ARG A 64 1.62 1.69 -1.04
N ASP A 65 0.72 2.11 -1.92
CA ASP A 65 -0.40 1.32 -2.43
C ASP A 65 0.08 0.10 -3.22
N ARG A 66 1.22 0.21 -3.90
CA ARG A 66 1.88 -0.95 -4.51
C ARG A 66 2.34 -1.95 -3.45
N ARG A 67 3.07 -1.51 -2.42
CA ARG A 67 3.52 -2.37 -1.32
C ARG A 67 2.37 -2.95 -0.52
N LEU A 68 1.32 -2.17 -0.26
CA LEU A 68 0.12 -2.63 0.44
C LEU A 68 -0.57 -3.74 -0.35
N ARG A 69 -0.66 -3.62 -1.68
CA ARG A 69 -1.16 -4.70 -2.54
C ARG A 69 -0.27 -5.95 -2.50
N GLU A 70 1.06 -5.79 -2.55
CA GLU A 70 1.98 -6.93 -2.41
C GLU A 70 1.74 -7.71 -1.10
N VAL A 71 1.59 -6.99 0.01
CA VAL A 71 1.32 -7.58 1.32
C VAL A 71 -0.09 -8.16 1.37
N ALA A 72 -1.09 -7.52 0.74
CA ALA A 72 -2.49 -7.94 0.67
C ALA A 72 -2.73 -9.21 -0.17
N ASP A 73 -1.84 -9.51 -1.11
CA ASP A 73 -1.97 -10.68 -1.97
C ASP A 73 -1.19 -11.91 -1.45
N LEU A 74 -0.30 -11.71 -0.45
CA LEU A 74 0.63 -12.75 0.04
C LEU A 74 -0.02 -14.07 0.54
N PRO A 75 -1.10 -14.07 1.34
CA PRO A 75 -1.76 -15.29 1.83
C PRO A 75 -2.49 -16.00 0.72
N LEU A 76 -3.15 -15.25 -0.17
CA LEU A 76 -3.78 -15.84 -1.35
C LEU A 76 -2.71 -16.52 -2.24
N ALA A 77 -1.53 -15.89 -2.39
CA ALA A 77 -0.40 -16.51 -3.07
C ALA A 77 0.07 -17.79 -2.37
N ALA A 78 0.21 -17.77 -1.05
CA ALA A 78 0.62 -18.94 -0.25
C ALA A 78 -0.40 -20.07 -0.35
N ASP A 79 -1.69 -19.77 -0.34
CA ASP A 79 -2.79 -20.73 -0.50
C ASP A 79 -2.78 -21.39 -1.88
N LEU A 80 -2.70 -20.59 -2.93
CA LEU A 80 -2.70 -21.09 -4.31
C LEU A 80 -1.44 -21.94 -4.57
N LEU A 81 -0.29 -21.52 -4.03
CA LEU A 81 0.93 -22.33 -4.08
C LEU A 81 0.77 -23.63 -3.30
N ALA A 82 0.23 -23.58 -2.09
CA ALA A 82 -0.02 -24.78 -1.28
C ALA A 82 -0.98 -25.75 -1.98
N ALA A 83 -2.02 -25.23 -2.65
CA ALA A 83 -2.97 -26.02 -3.41
C ALA A 83 -2.32 -26.66 -4.64
N ALA A 84 -1.56 -25.88 -5.43
CA ALA A 84 -0.85 -26.38 -6.61
C ALA A 84 0.17 -27.47 -6.26
N LEU A 85 0.95 -27.26 -5.20
CA LEU A 85 1.94 -28.24 -4.74
C LEU A 85 1.28 -29.51 -4.16
N ARG A 86 0.14 -29.38 -3.47
CA ARG A 86 -0.64 -30.54 -3.00
C ARG A 86 -1.24 -31.34 -4.16
N ALA A 87 -1.54 -30.69 -5.28
CA ALA A 87 -1.95 -31.36 -6.52
C ALA A 87 -0.77 -32.04 -7.26
N GLY A 88 0.46 -31.95 -6.73
CA GLY A 88 1.65 -32.58 -7.30
C GLY A 88 2.33 -31.76 -8.40
N ALA A 89 1.95 -30.49 -8.60
CA ALA A 89 2.61 -29.63 -9.57
C ALA A 89 4.04 -29.27 -9.11
N PRO A 90 5.01 -29.16 -10.03
CA PRO A 90 6.37 -28.78 -9.67
C PRO A 90 6.44 -27.30 -9.27
N VAL A 91 7.41 -26.94 -8.42
CA VAL A 91 7.46 -25.64 -7.72
C VAL A 91 7.61 -24.48 -8.70
N ASP A 92 8.52 -24.60 -9.66
CA ASP A 92 8.77 -23.66 -10.75
C ASP A 92 7.48 -23.31 -11.52
N ARG A 93 6.72 -24.31 -11.95
CA ARG A 93 5.46 -24.08 -12.69
C ARG A 93 4.33 -23.60 -11.79
N SER A 94 4.27 -24.08 -10.56
CA SER A 94 3.28 -23.63 -9.57
C SER A 94 3.43 -22.13 -9.30
N VAL A 95 4.66 -21.65 -9.09
CA VAL A 95 4.96 -20.23 -8.88
C VAL A 95 4.52 -19.38 -10.06
N LEU A 96 4.73 -19.84 -11.29
CA LEU A 96 4.29 -19.12 -12.50
C LEU A 96 2.78 -19.11 -12.65
N ALA A 97 2.12 -20.24 -12.46
CA ALA A 97 0.66 -20.33 -12.51
C ALA A 97 -0.01 -19.40 -11.48
N VAL A 98 0.56 -19.32 -10.27
CA VAL A 98 0.08 -18.41 -9.23
C VAL A 98 0.36 -16.95 -9.57
N ALA A 99 1.50 -16.65 -10.19
CA ALA A 99 1.78 -15.30 -10.69
C ALA A 99 0.76 -14.87 -11.74
N GLU A 100 0.44 -15.75 -12.70
CA GLU A 100 -0.57 -15.48 -13.73
C GLU A 100 -1.97 -15.29 -13.12
N ALA A 101 -2.33 -16.08 -12.10
CA ALA A 101 -3.63 -15.99 -11.46
C ALA A 101 -3.84 -14.72 -10.60
N LEU A 102 -2.81 -14.26 -9.88
CA LEU A 102 -2.91 -13.09 -8.99
C LEU A 102 -2.90 -11.76 -9.74
N GLY A 103 -2.01 -11.63 -10.73
CA GLY A 103 -1.68 -10.34 -11.32
C GLY A 103 -1.07 -9.34 -10.32
N GLY A 104 -0.88 -8.11 -10.78
CA GLY A 104 -0.39 -7.02 -9.94
C GLY A 104 1.08 -7.13 -9.48
N PRO A 105 1.48 -6.34 -8.47
CA PRO A 105 2.87 -6.17 -8.07
C PRO A 105 3.52 -7.45 -7.51
N LEU A 106 2.77 -8.27 -6.78
CA LEU A 106 3.26 -9.52 -6.21
C LEU A 106 3.48 -10.57 -7.31
N ALA A 107 2.57 -10.66 -8.28
CA ALA A 107 2.72 -11.54 -9.43
C ALA A 107 4.01 -11.23 -10.21
N GLU A 108 4.36 -9.97 -10.42
CA GLU A 108 5.62 -9.63 -11.10
C GLU A 108 6.85 -10.20 -10.39
N ARG A 109 6.84 -10.24 -9.05
CA ARG A 109 7.92 -10.83 -8.25
C ARG A 109 7.91 -12.34 -8.33
N LEU A 110 6.75 -12.98 -8.16
CA LEU A 110 6.58 -14.43 -8.28
C LEU A 110 6.97 -14.91 -9.68
N ALA A 111 6.61 -14.18 -10.73
CA ALA A 111 7.01 -14.47 -12.10
C ALA A 111 8.53 -14.39 -12.30
N ARG A 112 9.24 -13.55 -11.54
CA ARG A 112 10.72 -13.57 -11.53
C ARG A 112 11.24 -14.82 -10.82
N VAL A 113 10.72 -15.14 -9.63
CA VAL A 113 11.08 -16.39 -8.90
C VAL A 113 10.91 -17.61 -9.80
N GLY A 114 9.72 -17.79 -10.38
CA GLY A 114 9.41 -18.95 -11.22
C GLY A 114 10.27 -19.05 -12.48
N ARG A 115 10.57 -17.92 -13.13
CA ARG A 115 11.49 -17.89 -14.28
C ARG A 115 12.92 -18.22 -13.89
N THR A 116 13.40 -17.70 -12.75
CA THR A 116 14.75 -18.04 -12.25
C THR A 116 14.86 -19.54 -11.97
N LEU A 117 13.84 -20.15 -11.34
CA LEU A 117 13.81 -21.60 -11.10
C LEU A 117 13.75 -22.40 -12.41
N LEU A 118 12.92 -21.99 -13.38
CA LEU A 118 12.83 -22.65 -14.69
C LEU A 118 14.15 -22.65 -15.46
N LEU A 119 14.93 -21.56 -15.33
CA LEU A 119 16.23 -21.42 -15.97
C LEU A 119 17.35 -22.16 -15.22
N GLY A 120 17.02 -22.89 -14.15
CA GLY A 120 17.99 -23.63 -13.33
C GLY A 120 18.77 -22.75 -12.34
N GLY A 121 18.29 -21.53 -12.07
CA GLY A 121 18.87 -20.65 -11.07
C GLY A 121 18.73 -21.22 -9.65
N GLY A 122 19.67 -20.87 -8.77
CA GLY A 122 19.68 -21.37 -7.40
C GLY A 122 18.42 -20.94 -6.63
N PRO A 123 17.88 -21.80 -5.74
CA PRO A 123 16.68 -21.46 -4.98
C PRO A 123 16.85 -20.20 -4.12
N GLU A 124 18.02 -19.99 -3.54
CA GLU A 124 18.32 -18.76 -2.76
C GLU A 124 18.23 -17.49 -3.61
N GLU A 125 18.77 -17.52 -4.84
CA GLU A 125 18.68 -16.42 -5.79
C GLU A 125 17.23 -16.21 -6.23
N ALA A 126 16.52 -17.28 -6.60
CA ALA A 126 15.14 -17.20 -7.04
C ALA A 126 14.25 -16.56 -5.97
N TRP A 127 14.26 -17.09 -4.74
CA TRP A 127 13.40 -16.62 -3.64
C TRP A 127 13.84 -15.26 -3.06
N SER A 128 15.05 -14.78 -3.34
CA SER A 128 15.52 -13.45 -2.94
C SER A 128 14.62 -12.31 -3.47
N HIS A 129 13.98 -12.52 -4.62
CA HIS A 129 13.07 -11.55 -5.25
C HIS A 129 11.83 -11.20 -4.39
N LEU A 130 11.47 -12.07 -3.43
CA LEU A 130 10.36 -11.85 -2.50
C LEU A 130 10.78 -11.17 -1.19
N ARG A 131 12.07 -11.16 -0.81
CA ARG A 131 12.55 -10.54 0.44
C ARG A 131 12.11 -9.08 0.67
N PRO A 132 11.96 -8.21 -0.36
CA PRO A 132 11.50 -6.86 -0.13
C PRO A 132 10.01 -6.72 0.21
N VAL A 133 9.23 -7.82 0.12
CA VAL A 133 7.82 -7.87 0.49
C VAL A 133 7.72 -8.17 1.99
N ALA A 134 7.09 -7.27 2.74
CA ALA A 134 6.89 -7.46 4.18
C ALA A 134 6.04 -8.71 4.44
N GLY A 135 6.47 -9.56 5.38
CA GLY A 135 5.78 -10.80 5.72
C GLY A 135 6.11 -12.01 4.82
N ALA A 136 6.91 -11.84 3.76
CA ALA A 136 7.32 -12.94 2.89
C ALA A 136 8.48 -13.78 3.44
N ASP A 137 9.15 -13.34 4.51
CA ASP A 137 10.31 -14.03 5.08
C ASP A 137 10.05 -15.49 5.48
N PRO A 138 8.94 -15.84 6.16
CA PRO A 138 8.70 -17.22 6.53
C PRO A 138 8.32 -18.09 5.33
N LEU A 139 7.74 -17.50 4.27
CA LEU A 139 7.53 -18.16 2.97
C LEU A 139 8.86 -18.50 2.30
N VAL A 140 9.76 -17.52 2.21
CA VAL A 140 11.11 -17.71 1.64
C VAL A 140 11.86 -18.77 2.44
N ALA A 141 11.84 -18.68 3.77
CA ALA A 141 12.50 -19.66 4.63
C ALA A 141 11.91 -21.07 4.48
N ALA A 142 10.59 -21.20 4.35
CA ALA A 142 9.93 -22.47 4.07
C ALA A 142 10.39 -23.04 2.71
N ALA A 143 10.42 -22.21 1.66
CA ALA A 143 10.86 -22.61 0.33
C ALA A 143 12.32 -23.07 0.29
N LEU A 144 13.23 -22.38 0.99
CA LEU A 144 14.64 -22.77 1.06
C LEU A 144 14.87 -24.06 1.84
N ARG A 145 14.10 -24.31 2.90
CA ARG A 145 14.18 -25.57 3.68
C ARG A 145 13.59 -26.78 2.96
N SER A 146 12.76 -26.56 1.94
CA SER A 146 12.00 -27.60 1.25
C SER A 146 12.38 -27.73 -0.22
N THR A 147 13.58 -27.25 -0.58
CA THR A 147 14.14 -27.34 -1.94
C THR A 147 14.20 -28.77 -2.49
N SER A 148 14.26 -29.78 -1.62
CA SER A 148 14.24 -31.20 -2.00
C SER A 148 12.85 -31.85 -1.99
N SER A 149 11.80 -31.19 -1.47
CA SER A 149 10.46 -31.79 -1.33
C SER A 149 9.32 -30.76 -1.46
N GLY A 150 8.60 -30.83 -2.58
CA GLY A 150 7.40 -30.01 -2.83
C GLY A 150 6.26 -30.29 -1.84
N ALA A 151 6.13 -31.52 -1.33
CA ALA A 151 5.12 -31.87 -0.33
C ALA A 151 5.40 -31.20 1.03
N ALA A 152 6.68 -31.14 1.43
CA ALA A 152 7.09 -30.41 2.64
C ALA A 152 6.85 -28.90 2.49
N LEU A 153 7.11 -28.35 1.30
CA LEU A 153 6.79 -26.96 0.96
C LEU A 153 5.28 -26.69 1.06
N ALA A 154 4.45 -27.57 0.49
CA ALA A 154 3.00 -27.41 0.48
C ALA A 154 2.41 -27.34 1.90
N GLY A 155 2.88 -28.22 2.80
CA GLY A 155 2.47 -28.21 4.21
C GLY A 155 2.91 -26.93 4.94
N ALA A 156 4.11 -26.42 4.65
CA ALA A 156 4.59 -25.18 5.24
C ALA A 156 3.82 -23.95 4.75
N LEU A 157 3.51 -23.86 3.45
CA LEU A 157 2.74 -22.76 2.88
C LEU A 157 1.29 -22.73 3.37
N THR A 158 0.70 -23.89 3.64
CA THR A 158 -0.65 -23.98 4.23
C THR A 158 -0.69 -23.32 5.61
N ARG A 159 0.24 -23.70 6.49
CA ARG A 159 0.32 -23.11 7.84
C ARG A 159 0.59 -21.62 7.78
N LEU A 160 1.48 -21.19 6.88
CA LEU A 160 1.79 -19.79 6.66
C LEU A 160 0.55 -19.00 6.20
N ALA A 161 -0.24 -19.56 5.29
CA ALA A 161 -1.45 -18.89 4.81
C ALA A 161 -2.47 -18.69 5.93
N ASP A 162 -2.65 -19.69 6.80
CA ASP A 162 -3.53 -19.60 7.97
C ASP A 162 -3.05 -18.55 8.99
N GLU A 163 -1.74 -18.51 9.26
CA GLU A 163 -1.12 -17.51 10.14
C GLU A 163 -1.32 -16.09 9.59
N LEU A 164 -1.02 -15.86 8.31
CA LEU A 164 -1.20 -14.54 7.70
C LEU A 164 -2.67 -14.10 7.63
N ARG A 165 -3.63 -15.04 7.49
CA ARG A 165 -5.07 -14.73 7.57
C ARG A 165 -5.47 -14.31 8.98
N ALA A 166 -4.98 -15.00 10.01
CA ALA A 166 -5.23 -14.64 11.40
C ALA A 166 -4.60 -13.28 11.76
N GLU A 167 -3.40 -12.98 11.27
CA GLU A 167 -2.78 -11.66 11.41
C GLU A 167 -3.61 -10.55 10.75
N ARG A 168 -4.24 -10.85 9.60
CA ARG A 168 -5.12 -9.88 8.94
C ARG A 168 -6.40 -9.60 9.69
N SER A 169 -7.06 -10.64 10.21
CA SER A 169 -8.28 -10.45 10.99
C SER A 169 -8.00 -9.62 12.24
N THR A 170 -6.93 -9.95 12.96
CA THR A 170 -6.50 -9.20 14.16
C THR A 170 -6.12 -7.75 13.83
N ALA A 171 -5.41 -7.51 12.72
CA ALA A 171 -5.10 -6.16 12.26
C ALA A 171 -6.36 -5.36 11.88
N ALA A 172 -7.34 -5.99 11.23
CA ALA A 172 -8.61 -5.38 10.87
C ALA A 172 -9.42 -5.00 12.13
N GLU A 173 -9.49 -5.89 13.12
CA GLU A 173 -10.14 -5.59 14.41
C GLU A 173 -9.44 -4.46 15.17
N ALA A 174 -8.10 -4.43 15.16
CA ALA A 174 -7.33 -3.35 15.76
C ALA A 174 -7.60 -2.00 15.06
N ALA A 175 -7.70 -2.01 13.73
CA ALA A 175 -8.05 -0.82 12.95
C ALA A 175 -9.48 -0.34 13.26
N ALA A 176 -10.45 -1.25 13.36
CA ALA A 176 -11.83 -0.94 13.73
C ALA A 176 -11.92 -0.31 15.13
N ARG A 177 -11.21 -0.85 16.13
CA ARG A 177 -11.13 -0.28 17.48
C ARG A 177 -10.55 1.13 17.48
N ARG A 178 -9.48 1.36 16.72
CA ARG A 178 -8.87 2.69 16.59
C ARG A 178 -9.80 3.69 15.90
N ALA A 179 -10.55 3.26 14.89
CA ALA A 179 -11.55 4.10 14.23
C ALA A 179 -12.63 4.56 15.22
N GLY A 180 -13.10 3.67 16.11
CA GLY A 180 -14.03 4.03 17.18
C GLY A 180 -13.50 5.16 18.07
N VAL A 181 -12.25 5.05 18.54
CA VAL A 181 -11.61 6.12 19.35
C VAL A 181 -11.48 7.43 18.57
N LEU A 182 -11.07 7.36 17.30
CA LEU A 182 -10.91 8.54 16.45
C LEU A 182 -12.23 9.26 16.13
N ILE A 183 -13.37 8.56 16.19
CA ILE A 183 -14.70 9.16 16.00
C ILE A 183 -15.20 9.81 17.29
N VAL A 184 -14.99 9.18 18.45
CA VAL A 184 -15.42 9.73 19.74
C VAL A 184 -14.58 10.93 20.16
N LEU A 185 -13.29 10.96 19.81
CA LEU A 185 -12.39 12.07 20.15
C LEU A 185 -12.87 13.47 19.67
N PRO A 186 -13.22 13.70 18.38
CA PRO A 186 -13.72 15.00 17.92
C PRO A 186 -15.09 15.34 18.51
N LEU A 187 -15.94 14.34 18.76
CA LEU A 187 -17.23 14.53 19.44
C LEU A 187 -17.02 15.02 20.88
N GLY A 188 -16.14 14.36 21.64
CA GLY A 188 -15.77 14.78 23.00
C GLY A 188 -15.12 16.17 23.02
N LEU A 189 -14.23 16.45 22.07
CA LEU A 189 -13.57 17.75 21.94
C LEU A 189 -14.55 18.88 21.58
N CYS A 190 -15.61 18.60 20.82
CA CYS A 190 -16.67 19.59 20.55
C CYS A 190 -17.66 19.72 21.72
N PHE A 191 -17.92 18.64 22.46
CA PHE A 191 -18.90 18.65 23.54
C PHE A 191 -18.37 19.34 24.80
N LEU A 192 -17.08 19.17 25.11
CA LEU A 192 -16.43 19.79 26.27
C LEU A 192 -16.61 21.33 26.32
N PRO A 193 -16.28 22.12 25.28
CA PRO A 193 -16.46 23.56 25.31
C PRO A 193 -17.93 23.98 25.40
N ALA A 194 -18.83 23.27 24.73
CA ALA A 194 -20.27 23.53 24.81
C ALA A 194 -20.81 23.27 26.23
N PHE A 195 -20.38 22.18 26.87
CA PHE A 195 -20.77 21.86 28.25
C PHE A 195 -20.26 22.89 29.26
N ILE A 196 -19.02 23.37 29.11
CA ILE A 196 -18.47 24.42 29.97
C ILE A 196 -19.32 25.69 29.87
N LEU A 197 -19.60 26.15 28.65
CA LEU A 197 -20.35 27.40 28.42
C LEU A 197 -21.82 27.28 28.83
N ALA A 198 -22.49 26.17 28.53
CA ALA A 198 -23.92 26.02 28.74
C ALA A 198 -24.29 25.49 30.14
N GLY A 199 -23.43 24.66 30.75
CA GLY A 199 -23.71 24.00 32.02
C GLY A 199 -22.89 24.54 33.19
N LEU A 200 -21.57 24.57 33.04
CA LEU A 200 -20.66 24.83 34.17
C LEU A 200 -20.59 26.32 34.55
N VAL A 201 -20.46 27.21 33.56
CA VAL A 201 -20.33 28.66 33.79
C VAL A 201 -21.52 29.26 34.55
N PRO A 202 -22.79 29.00 34.17
CA PRO A 202 -23.95 29.56 34.88
C PRO A 202 -24.03 29.11 36.35
N VAL A 203 -23.69 27.85 36.62
CA VAL A 203 -23.72 27.28 37.98
C VAL A 203 -22.66 27.93 38.87
N ILE A 204 -21.45 28.11 38.36
CA ILE A 204 -20.37 28.79 39.11
C ILE A 204 -20.77 30.24 39.42
N VAL A 205 -21.36 30.95 38.45
CA VAL A 205 -21.81 32.34 38.64
C VAL A 205 -22.91 32.43 39.69
N ALA A 206 -23.90 31.52 39.66
CA ALA A 206 -24.98 31.49 40.65
C ALA A 206 -24.46 31.25 42.07
N VAL A 207 -23.58 30.25 42.26
CA VAL A 207 -23.05 29.90 43.58
C VAL A 207 -22.11 30.97 44.14
N LEU A 208 -21.24 31.57 43.31
CA LEU A 208 -20.41 32.70 43.76
C LEU A 208 -21.25 33.94 44.08
N GLY A 209 -22.34 34.16 43.36
CA GLY A 209 -23.27 35.27 43.61
C GLY A 209 -24.02 35.16 44.94
N ASP A 210 -24.36 33.94 45.38
CA ASP A 210 -25.03 33.71 46.67
C ASP A 210 -24.07 33.81 47.89
N LEU A 211 -22.75 33.76 47.67
CA LEU A 211 -21.72 33.74 48.73
C LEU A 211 -21.01 35.08 48.96
N LEU A 212 -21.20 36.07 48.06
CA LEU A 212 -20.63 37.42 48.12
C LEU A 212 -21.69 38.44 48.53
#